data_AF-A0A963LGT1-F1
#
_entry.id   AF-A0A963LGT1-F1
#
_cell.length_a   1.000
_cell.length_b   1.000
_cell.length_c   1.000
_cell.angle_alpha   90.00
_cell.angle_beta   90.00
_cell.angle_gamma   90.00
#
_symmetry.space_group_name_H-M   'P 1'
#
loop_
_entity.id
_entity.type
_entity.pdbx_description
1 polymer ?
#
loop_
_entity_poly.entity_id
_entity_poly.type
_entity_poly.pdbx_seq_one_letter_code
_entity_poly.pdbx_strand_id
1 'polypeptide(L)'
;MQTTLAPEFQDTPLGREAEAILRKCVHCGFCTATCPTYQLLGDELDGPRGRIYLIKQVLEGVPPTRETQLHLDRCLTCRNCESTCPSGVQYGHLVDIGRQVVEAKVERPAAERRTRWLLREGLSSPLFGPAMKLGQQVRGLLPATLRAKVPAPRNPGAWPTASHALKVLMPLGCVQPAMSPGIDRATARVLDAAGLQVVRPRNGGGCCGAMK
;
A
#
# COMPACT_ATOMS: atom_id res chain seq x y z
N MET A 1 23.54 13.10 -1.16
CA MET A 1 23.49 14.27 -0.25
C MET A 1 24.18 13.99 1.08
N GLN A 2 24.77 14.99 1.74
CA GLN A 2 25.32 14.83 3.10
C GLN A 2 24.16 14.74 4.11
N THR A 3 24.21 13.76 5.01
CA THR A 3 23.20 13.52 6.05
C THR A 3 23.91 13.32 7.38
N THR A 4 23.46 14.00 8.43
CA THR A 4 24.01 13.89 9.78
C THR A 4 22.95 13.29 10.71
N LEU A 5 22.92 11.96 10.81
CA LEU A 5 21.91 11.25 11.60
C LEU A 5 21.92 11.69 13.07
N ALA A 6 20.73 11.86 13.65
CA ALA A 6 20.56 12.07 15.08
C ALA A 6 21.06 10.84 15.88
N PRO A 7 21.51 11.00 17.14
CA PRO A 7 22.08 9.92 17.95
C PRO A 7 21.21 8.66 18.03
N GLU A 8 19.89 8.81 18.03
CA GLU A 8 18.91 7.71 18.07
C GLU A 8 18.88 6.82 16.81
N PHE A 9 19.38 7.31 15.67
CA PHE A 9 19.46 6.54 14.42
C PHE A 9 20.88 6.11 14.07
N GLN A 10 21.89 6.71 14.72
CA GLN A 10 23.28 6.31 14.57
C GLN A 10 23.45 4.83 14.94
N ASP A 11 24.21 4.10 14.12
CA ASP A 11 24.49 2.67 14.27
C ASP A 11 23.28 1.71 14.26
N THR A 12 22.09 2.20 13.94
CA THR A 12 20.91 1.35 13.72
C THR A 12 20.86 0.83 12.28
N PRO A 13 20.30 -0.38 12.03
CA PRO A 13 20.08 -0.87 10.67
C PRO A 13 19.25 0.10 9.81
N LEU A 14 18.19 0.67 10.39
CA LEU A 14 17.30 1.63 9.75
C LEU A 14 18.05 2.91 9.37
N GLY A 15 18.85 3.48 10.28
CA GLY A 15 19.64 4.68 10.01
C GLY A 15 20.68 4.46 8.90
N ARG A 16 21.39 3.32 8.93
CA ARG A 16 22.36 2.95 7.88
C ARG A 16 21.70 2.80 6.50
N GLU A 17 20.54 2.15 6.44
CA GLU A 17 19.79 1.99 5.18
C GLU A 17 19.32 3.35 4.65
N ALA A 18 18.70 4.17 5.50
CA ALA A 18 18.24 5.49 5.10
C ALA A 18 19.40 6.38 4.62
N GLU A 19 20.51 6.40 5.35
CA GLU A 19 21.69 7.17 4.95
C GLU A 19 22.26 6.70 3.61
N ALA A 20 22.36 5.39 3.39
CA ALA A 20 22.82 4.83 2.12
C ALA A 20 21.93 5.26 0.94
N ILE A 21 20.61 5.32 1.14
CA ILE A 21 19.67 5.79 0.12
C ILE A 21 19.79 7.30 -0.09
N LEU A 22 19.83 8.09 0.98
CA LEU A 22 19.93 9.56 0.93
C LEU A 22 21.21 10.01 0.23
N ARG A 23 22.35 9.35 0.50
CA ARG A 23 23.64 9.67 -0.11
C ARG A 23 23.62 9.60 -1.64
N LYS A 24 22.78 8.74 -2.23
CA LYS A 24 22.60 8.62 -3.69
C LYS A 24 21.87 9.81 -4.33
N CYS A 25 21.06 10.55 -3.58
CA CYS A 25 20.32 11.68 -4.14
C CYS A 25 21.28 12.83 -4.54
N VAL A 26 21.17 13.27 -5.80
CA VAL A 26 21.95 14.38 -6.40
C VAL A 26 21.09 15.62 -6.70
N HIS A 27 19.84 15.66 -6.23
CA HIS A 27 18.95 16.83 -6.37
C HIS A 27 18.57 17.25 -7.81
N CYS A 28 18.67 16.33 -8.77
CA CYS A 28 18.37 16.59 -10.19
C CYS A 28 16.89 16.87 -10.51
N GLY A 29 15.94 16.41 -9.69
CA GLY A 29 14.51 16.70 -9.84
C GLY A 29 13.74 15.85 -10.86
N PHE A 30 14.37 14.90 -11.56
CA PHE A 30 13.67 14.00 -12.51
C PHE A 30 12.51 13.22 -11.87
N CYS A 31 12.68 12.81 -10.61
CA CYS A 31 11.63 12.12 -9.87
C CYS A 31 10.39 13.00 -9.64
N THR A 32 10.56 14.31 -9.48
CA THR A 32 9.45 15.26 -9.28
C THR A 32 8.61 15.40 -10.53
N ALA A 33 9.26 15.48 -11.71
CA ALA A 33 8.56 15.57 -12.99
C ALA A 33 7.61 14.39 -13.27
N THR A 34 7.91 13.19 -12.75
CA THR A 34 7.08 11.99 -12.99
C THR A 34 6.15 11.62 -11.83
N CYS A 35 6.18 12.39 -10.73
CA CYS A 35 5.39 12.08 -9.55
C CYS A 35 3.94 12.54 -9.71
N PRO A 36 2.94 11.63 -9.65
CA PRO A 36 1.54 12.00 -9.88
C PRO A 36 0.98 12.93 -8.79
N THR A 37 1.44 12.81 -7.55
CA THR A 37 0.96 13.68 -6.46
C THR A 37 1.48 15.10 -6.61
N TYR A 38 2.73 15.27 -7.05
CA TYR A 38 3.29 16.57 -7.38
C TYR A 38 2.56 17.18 -8.59
N GLN A 39 2.37 16.43 -9.67
CA GLN A 39 1.68 16.90 -10.87
C GLN A 39 0.26 17.37 -10.59
N LEU A 40 -0.44 16.72 -9.64
CA LEU A 40 -1.80 17.09 -9.27
C LEU A 40 -1.87 18.28 -8.32
N LEU A 41 -0.98 18.34 -7.32
CA LEU A 41 -1.06 19.31 -6.21
C LEU A 41 -0.17 20.54 -6.42
N GLY A 42 0.87 20.45 -7.24
CA GLY A 42 1.88 21.50 -7.44
C GLY A 42 2.78 21.78 -6.23
N ASP A 43 2.60 21.05 -5.13
CA ASP A 43 3.35 21.21 -3.89
C ASP A 43 4.63 20.35 -3.92
N GLU A 44 5.80 20.99 -3.81
CA GLU A 44 7.10 20.33 -3.79
C GLU A 44 7.22 19.31 -2.64
N LEU A 45 6.59 19.57 -1.49
CA LEU A 45 6.56 18.65 -0.36
C LEU A 45 5.75 17.39 -0.65
N ASP A 46 4.84 17.43 -1.63
CA ASP A 46 4.14 16.27 -2.20
C ASP A 46 4.87 15.64 -3.39
N GLY A 47 6.07 16.11 -3.72
CA GLY A 47 7.01 15.45 -4.62
C GLY A 47 7.99 14.51 -3.90
N PRO A 48 8.60 13.56 -4.61
CA PRO A 48 9.59 12.63 -4.04
C PRO A 48 10.81 13.38 -3.51
N ARG A 49 11.26 14.45 -4.18
CA ARG A 49 12.39 15.26 -3.70
C ARG A 49 12.05 15.97 -2.38
N GLY A 50 10.91 16.67 -2.29
CA GLY A 50 10.48 17.28 -1.04
C GLY A 50 10.33 16.28 0.10
N ARG A 51 9.74 15.10 -0.16
CA ARG A 51 9.63 14.01 0.83
C ARG A 51 11.00 13.46 1.26
N ILE A 52 11.96 13.32 0.35
CA ILE A 52 13.34 12.94 0.69
C ILE A 52 13.94 13.95 1.69
N TYR A 53 13.71 15.24 1.48
CA TYR A 53 14.16 16.29 2.41
C TYR A 53 13.46 16.21 3.77
N LEU A 54 12.14 16.02 3.80
CA LEU A 54 11.38 15.85 5.04
C LEU A 54 11.90 14.66 5.84
N ILE A 55 12.12 13.52 5.19
CA ILE A 55 12.64 12.30 5.84
C ILE A 55 14.04 12.53 6.37
N LYS A 56 14.91 13.17 5.58
CA LYS A 56 16.25 13.55 6.04
C LYS A 56 16.17 14.41 7.30
N GLN A 57 15.42 15.51 7.28
CA GLN A 57 15.30 16.41 8.42
C GLN A 57 14.86 15.67 9.69
N VAL A 58 13.87 14.79 9.57
CA VAL A 58 13.41 13.95 10.69
C VAL A 58 14.51 13.04 11.21
N LEU A 59 15.28 12.40 10.32
CA LEU A 59 16.41 11.54 10.69
C LEU A 59 17.62 12.32 11.24
N GLU A 60 17.73 13.62 10.96
CA GLU A 60 18.73 14.52 11.54
C GLU A 60 18.27 15.15 12.87
N GLY A 61 17.07 14.79 13.35
CA GLY A 61 16.57 15.19 14.66
C GLY A 61 15.54 16.32 14.65
N VAL A 62 15.12 16.80 13.48
CA VAL A 62 14.01 17.76 13.39
C VAL A 62 12.71 17.05 13.81
N PRO A 63 11.96 17.58 14.79
CA PRO A 63 10.70 16.97 15.21
C PRO A 63 9.68 16.95 14.06
N PRO A 64 9.12 15.79 13.69
CA PRO A 64 8.10 15.71 12.66
C PRO A 64 6.79 16.34 13.14
N THR A 65 6.04 16.94 12.22
CA THR A 65 4.72 17.52 12.49
C THR A 65 3.61 16.74 11.79
N ARG A 66 2.36 17.16 12.02
CA ARG A 66 1.21 16.67 11.27
C ARG A 66 1.30 16.98 9.77
N GLU A 67 1.97 18.06 9.38
CA GLU A 67 2.23 18.37 7.97
C GLU A 67 3.26 17.40 7.38
N THR A 68 4.34 17.11 8.11
CA THR A 68 5.31 16.08 7.70
C THR A 68 4.60 14.75 7.44
N GLN A 69 3.74 14.32 8.38
CA GLN A 69 2.96 13.09 8.25
C GLN A 69 2.02 13.12 7.04
N LEU A 70 1.32 14.24 6.82
CA LEU A 70 0.40 14.40 5.69
C LEU A 70 1.11 14.23 4.34
N HIS A 71 2.26 14.89 4.15
CA HIS A 71 3.01 14.81 2.90
C HIS A 71 3.52 13.39 2.64
N LEU A 72 3.99 12.67 3.67
CA LEU A 72 4.39 11.28 3.52
C LEU A 72 3.20 10.36 3.24
N ASP A 73 2.05 10.57 3.89
CA ASP A 73 0.84 9.78 3.70
C ASP A 73 0.24 9.93 2.29
N ARG A 74 0.40 11.10 1.66
CA ARG A 74 -0.05 11.33 0.28
C ARG A 74 0.74 10.55 -0.76
N CYS A 75 1.92 10.02 -0.44
CA CYS A 75 2.68 9.18 -1.36
C CYS A 75 1.90 7.90 -1.73
N LEU A 76 1.62 7.69 -3.01
CA LEU A 76 0.91 6.50 -3.51
C LEU A 76 1.76 5.22 -3.53
N THR A 77 3.05 5.31 -3.20
CA THR A 77 4.02 4.22 -3.30
C THR A 77 4.04 3.55 -4.70
N CYS A 78 3.79 4.34 -5.76
CA CYS A 78 3.76 3.84 -7.15
C CYS A 78 5.15 3.57 -7.75
N ARG A 79 6.22 4.04 -7.08
CA ARG A 79 7.64 3.85 -7.44
C ARG A 79 8.07 4.39 -8.82
N ASN A 80 7.25 5.19 -9.49
CA ASN A 80 7.62 5.85 -10.75
C ASN A 80 8.87 6.76 -10.60
N CYS A 81 9.06 7.32 -9.40
CA CYS A 81 10.24 8.11 -9.04
C CYS A 81 11.54 7.30 -9.06
N GLU A 82 11.50 5.98 -8.81
CA GLU A 82 12.68 5.12 -8.83
C GLU A 82 13.08 4.78 -10.26
N SER A 83 12.10 4.39 -11.10
CA SER A 83 12.35 4.04 -12.50
C SER A 83 12.98 5.17 -13.30
N THR A 84 12.66 6.43 -12.98
CA THR A 84 13.21 7.61 -13.65
C THR A 84 14.51 8.13 -13.01
N CYS A 85 14.90 7.64 -11.82
CA CYS A 85 16.02 8.20 -11.08
C CYS A 85 17.36 7.73 -11.69
N PRO A 86 18.17 8.64 -12.27
CA PRO A 86 19.47 8.25 -12.83
C PRO A 86 20.46 7.78 -11.75
N SER A 87 20.24 8.18 -10.49
CA SER A 87 21.11 7.87 -9.35
C SER A 87 20.67 6.62 -8.58
N GLY A 88 19.58 5.96 -8.97
CA GLY A 88 19.10 4.73 -8.33
C GLY A 88 18.71 4.92 -6.85
N VAL A 89 18.08 6.05 -6.52
CA VAL A 89 17.52 6.29 -5.17
C VAL A 89 16.33 5.34 -4.96
N GLN A 90 16.44 4.44 -3.98
CA GLN A 90 15.38 3.48 -3.61
C GLN A 90 14.33 4.16 -2.73
N TYR A 91 13.56 5.05 -3.34
CA TYR A 91 12.62 5.92 -2.62
C TYR A 91 11.55 5.15 -1.84
N GLY A 92 11.09 3.99 -2.33
CA GLY A 92 10.12 3.13 -1.64
C GLY A 92 10.59 2.72 -0.24
N HIS A 93 11.82 2.23 -0.13
CA HIS A 93 12.44 1.89 1.16
C HIS A 93 12.54 3.12 2.07
N LEU A 94 12.99 4.25 1.51
CA LEU A 94 13.15 5.49 2.28
C LEU A 94 11.81 6.02 2.82
N VAL A 95 10.73 5.98 2.03
CA VAL A 95 9.42 6.47 2.48
C VAL A 95 8.81 5.54 3.54
N ASP A 96 9.07 4.24 3.48
CA ASP A 96 8.63 3.30 4.52
C ASP A 96 9.34 3.55 5.85
N ILE A 97 10.67 3.77 5.80
CA ILE A 97 11.45 4.21 6.97
C ILE A 97 10.90 5.53 7.53
N GLY A 98 10.70 6.52 6.66
CA GLY A 98 10.17 7.82 7.05
C GLY A 98 8.81 7.72 7.72
N ARG A 99 7.89 6.95 7.15
CA ARG A 99 6.56 6.71 7.71
C ARG A 99 6.63 6.02 9.07
N GLN A 100 7.49 5.02 9.24
CA GLN A 100 7.66 4.34 10.53
C GLN A 100 8.12 5.32 11.62
N VAL A 101 9.13 6.13 11.34
CA VAL A 101 9.66 7.11 12.31
C VAL A 101 8.63 8.21 12.62
N VAL A 102 7.97 8.73 11.60
CA VAL A 102 6.97 9.80 11.76
C VAL A 102 5.72 9.30 12.50
N GLU A 103 5.22 8.11 12.19
CA GLU A 103 4.06 7.52 12.88
C GLU A 103 4.34 7.27 14.37
N ALA A 104 5.58 6.94 14.74
CA ALA A 104 5.98 6.76 16.14
C ALA A 104 6.04 8.07 16.93
N LYS A 105 6.25 9.22 16.27
CA LYS A 105 6.44 10.53 16.92
C LYS A 105 5.25 11.46 16.80
N VAL A 106 4.38 11.26 15.80
CA VAL A 106 3.24 12.14 15.52
C VAL A 106 1.94 11.41 15.80
N GLU A 107 1.25 11.82 16.86
CA GLU A 107 -0.04 11.21 17.21
C GLU A 107 -1.14 11.60 16.22
N ARG A 108 -1.84 10.59 15.70
CA ARG A 108 -3.01 10.80 14.84
C ARG A 108 -4.25 11.17 15.67
N PRO A 109 -5.14 12.03 15.16
CA PRO A 109 -6.44 12.28 15.77
C PRO A 109 -7.19 10.98 16.07
N ALA A 110 -7.93 10.94 17.18
CA ALA A 110 -8.67 9.75 17.61
C ALA A 110 -9.61 9.20 16.53
N ALA A 111 -10.21 10.08 15.71
CA ALA A 111 -11.04 9.67 14.58
C ALA A 111 -10.25 8.84 13.56
N GLU A 112 -9.07 9.30 13.13
CA GLU A 112 -8.21 8.57 12.19
C GLU A 112 -7.75 7.24 12.77
N ARG A 113 -7.33 7.22 14.05
CA ARG A 113 -6.92 6.00 14.75
C ARG A 113 -8.04 4.96 14.75
N ARG A 114 -9.26 5.38 15.10
CA ARG A 114 -10.45 4.50 15.07
C ARG A 114 -10.74 4.00 13.66
N THR A 115 -10.70 4.86 12.64
CA THR A 115 -10.95 4.45 11.26
C THR A 115 -9.92 3.43 10.77
N ARG A 116 -8.62 3.66 11.02
CA ARG A 116 -7.55 2.72 10.64
C ARG A 116 -7.71 1.38 11.36
N TRP A 117 -7.99 1.40 12.66
CA TRP A 117 -8.24 0.19 13.43
C TRP A 117 -9.46 -0.59 12.90
N LEU A 118 -10.58 0.10 12.65
CA LEU A 118 -11.79 -0.50 12.08
C LEU A 118 -11.54 -1.12 10.70
N LEU A 119 -10.75 -0.46 9.84
CA LEU A 119 -10.39 -1.02 8.55
C LEU A 119 -9.51 -2.26 8.69
N ARG A 120 -8.49 -2.23 9.57
CA ARG A 120 -7.60 -3.37 9.78
C ARG A 120 -8.33 -4.58 10.34
N GLU A 121 -9.04 -4.41 11.45
CA GLU A 121 -9.75 -5.52 12.11
C GLU A 121 -10.99 -5.94 11.32
N GLY A 122 -11.72 -4.98 10.76
CA GLY A 122 -12.94 -5.22 9.98
C GLY A 122 -12.67 -5.95 8.67
N LEU A 123 -11.67 -5.54 7.88
CA LEU A 123 -11.35 -6.17 6.59
C LEU A 123 -10.71 -7.55 6.74
N SER A 124 -10.04 -7.81 7.86
CA SER A 124 -9.45 -9.13 8.14
C SER A 124 -10.35 -10.06 8.96
N SER A 125 -11.53 -9.58 9.39
CA SER A 125 -12.49 -10.36 10.16
C SER A 125 -13.26 -11.37 9.29
N PRO A 126 -13.60 -12.57 9.81
CA PRO A 126 -14.46 -13.52 9.11
C PRO A 126 -15.87 -12.96 8.81
N LEU A 127 -16.28 -11.90 9.52
CA LEU A 127 -17.58 -11.24 9.33
C LEU A 127 -17.61 -10.32 8.10
N PHE A 128 -16.45 -10.00 7.51
CA PHE A 128 -16.38 -9.09 6.36
C PHE A 128 -17.19 -9.59 5.15
N GLY A 129 -17.06 -10.87 4.81
CA GLY A 129 -17.78 -11.46 3.68
C GLY A 129 -19.31 -11.37 3.82
N PRO A 130 -19.90 -11.84 4.94
CA PRO A 130 -21.32 -11.67 5.22
C PRO A 130 -21.77 -10.20 5.22
N ALA A 131 -21.01 -9.30 5.86
CA ALA A 131 -21.33 -7.87 5.89
C ALA A 131 -21.32 -7.25 4.48
N MET A 132 -20.35 -7.63 3.64
CA MET A 132 -20.27 -7.16 2.25
C MET A 132 -21.48 -7.64 1.43
N LYS A 133 -21.90 -8.91 1.59
CA LYS A 133 -23.10 -9.44 0.93
C LYS A 133 -24.37 -8.71 1.36
N LEU A 134 -24.51 -8.42 2.66
CA LEU A 134 -25.64 -7.62 3.15
C LEU A 134 -25.63 -6.23 2.54
N GLY A 135 -24.47 -5.55 2.55
CA GLY A 135 -24.29 -4.24 1.91
C GLY A 135 -24.64 -4.25 0.42
N GLN A 136 -24.30 -5.33 -0.29
CA GLN A 136 -24.65 -5.53 -1.69
C GLN A 136 -26.16 -5.67 -1.93
N GLN A 137 -26.88 -6.33 -1.03
CA GLN A 137 -28.34 -6.48 -1.11
C GLN A 137 -29.07 -5.16 -0.86
N VAL A 138 -28.60 -4.37 0.12
CA VAL A 138 -29.21 -3.07 0.46
C VAL A 138 -28.56 -1.89 -0.27
N ARG A 139 -27.76 -2.15 -1.31
CA ARG A 139 -26.93 -1.14 -2.01
C ARG A 139 -27.73 0.06 -2.52
N GLY A 140 -28.98 -0.15 -2.92
CA GLY A 140 -29.89 0.91 -3.35
C GLY A 140 -30.20 1.94 -2.25
N LEU A 141 -30.17 1.53 -0.99
CA LEU A 141 -30.47 2.36 0.17
C LEU A 141 -29.22 3.02 0.77
N LEU A 142 -28.03 2.59 0.36
CA LEU A 142 -26.77 3.14 0.88
C LEU A 142 -26.53 4.59 0.40
N PRO A 143 -26.01 5.46 1.28
CA PRO A 143 -25.46 6.76 0.88
C PRO A 143 -24.41 6.63 -0.23
N ALA A 144 -24.26 7.66 -1.07
CA ALA A 144 -23.37 7.64 -2.24
C ALA A 144 -21.92 7.21 -1.89
N THR A 145 -21.41 7.67 -0.76
CA THR A 145 -20.05 7.37 -0.27
C THR A 145 -19.85 5.88 0.04
N LEU A 146 -20.83 5.22 0.65
CA LEU A 146 -20.76 3.79 0.95
C LEU A 146 -21.09 2.95 -0.28
N ARG A 147 -22.07 3.38 -1.08
CA ARG A 147 -22.43 2.73 -2.33
C ARG A 147 -21.26 2.65 -3.32
N ALA A 148 -20.37 3.64 -3.31
CA ALA A 148 -19.13 3.63 -4.09
C ALA A 148 -18.12 2.57 -3.62
N LYS A 149 -18.14 2.20 -2.33
CA LYS A 149 -17.24 1.19 -1.75
C LYS A 149 -17.82 -0.23 -1.79
N VAL A 150 -19.12 -0.36 -1.98
CA VAL A 150 -19.82 -1.65 -2.12
C VAL A 150 -20.05 -1.95 -3.61
N PRO A 151 -19.24 -2.83 -4.22
CA PRO A 151 -19.40 -3.18 -5.62
C PRO A 151 -20.73 -3.92 -5.83
N ALA A 152 -21.38 -3.70 -6.97
CA ALA A 152 -22.59 -4.44 -7.31
C ALA A 152 -22.31 -5.96 -7.38
N PRO A 153 -23.26 -6.81 -6.98
CA PRO A 153 -23.14 -8.25 -7.19
C PRO A 153 -22.82 -8.56 -8.65
N ARG A 154 -21.82 -9.40 -8.89
CA ARG A 154 -21.45 -9.90 -10.22
C ARG A 154 -21.37 -11.40 -10.17
N ASN A 155 -21.81 -12.06 -11.25
CA ASN A 155 -21.58 -13.50 -11.41
C ASN A 155 -20.07 -13.71 -11.62
N PRO A 156 -19.39 -14.44 -10.71
CA PRO A 156 -17.95 -14.62 -10.81
C PRO A 156 -17.54 -15.58 -11.96
N GLY A 157 -18.47 -16.35 -12.51
CA GLY A 157 -18.19 -17.40 -13.49
C GLY A 157 -17.76 -18.72 -12.85
N ALA A 158 -17.64 -19.75 -13.69
CA ALA A 158 -17.29 -21.10 -13.25
C ALA A 158 -15.81 -21.24 -12.86
N TRP A 159 -15.52 -22.16 -11.93
CA TRP A 159 -14.15 -22.66 -11.75
C TRP A 159 -13.81 -23.62 -12.90
N PRO A 160 -12.59 -23.61 -13.42
CA PRO A 160 -12.13 -24.66 -14.34
C PRO A 160 -12.04 -26.01 -13.62
N THR A 161 -12.45 -27.09 -14.29
CA THR A 161 -12.46 -28.45 -13.74
C THR A 161 -11.42 -29.37 -14.37
N ALA A 162 -10.69 -28.89 -15.39
CA ALA A 162 -9.66 -29.68 -16.03
C ALA A 162 -8.49 -29.97 -15.08
N SER A 163 -7.86 -31.12 -15.28
CA SER A 163 -6.70 -31.56 -14.52
C SER A 163 -5.46 -31.42 -15.41
N HIS A 164 -4.43 -30.77 -14.88
CA HIS A 164 -3.15 -30.57 -15.57
C HIS A 164 -2.02 -31.14 -14.72
N ALA A 165 -0.92 -31.52 -15.38
CA ALA A 165 0.27 -32.02 -14.68
C ALA A 165 0.93 -30.91 -13.82
N LEU A 166 1.02 -29.69 -14.36
CA LEU A 166 1.56 -28.54 -13.64
C LEU A 166 0.48 -27.91 -12.74
N LYS A 167 0.85 -27.64 -11.49
CA LYS A 167 -0.06 -27.13 -10.46
C LYS A 167 0.45 -25.82 -9.88
N VAL A 168 -0.46 -24.88 -9.66
CA VAL A 168 -0.18 -23.59 -9.02
C VAL A 168 -1.07 -23.42 -7.80
N LEU A 169 -0.48 -23.10 -6.66
CA LEU A 169 -1.23 -22.77 -5.44
C LEU A 169 -1.68 -21.30 -5.50
N MET A 170 -2.98 -21.05 -5.40
CA MET A 170 -3.55 -19.70 -5.39
C MET A 170 -4.30 -19.42 -4.08
N PRO A 171 -3.73 -18.62 -3.15
CA PRO A 171 -4.47 -18.10 -2.01
C PRO A 171 -5.49 -17.07 -2.49
N LEU A 172 -6.73 -17.13 -1.98
CA LEU A 172 -7.84 -16.26 -2.40
C LEU A 172 -7.87 -14.93 -1.61
N GLY A 173 -7.14 -14.85 -0.49
CA GLY A 173 -7.04 -13.65 0.34
C GLY A 173 -8.26 -13.39 1.23
N CYS A 174 -8.22 -12.30 2.02
CA CYS A 174 -9.26 -11.98 3.02
C CYS A 174 -10.40 -11.09 2.50
N VAL A 175 -10.14 -10.22 1.51
CA VAL A 175 -11.10 -9.18 1.05
C VAL A 175 -11.63 -9.45 -0.36
N GLN A 176 -10.75 -9.79 -1.29
CA GLN A 176 -11.06 -9.99 -2.71
C GLN A 176 -12.21 -10.98 -2.97
N PRO A 177 -12.32 -12.14 -2.29
CA PRO A 177 -13.39 -13.09 -2.57
C PRO A 177 -14.79 -12.56 -2.27
N ALA A 178 -14.91 -11.59 -1.37
CA ALA A 178 -16.17 -10.94 -1.04
C ALA A 178 -16.48 -9.76 -1.97
N MET A 179 -15.47 -8.94 -2.30
CA MET A 179 -15.67 -7.71 -3.08
C MET A 179 -15.62 -7.93 -4.60
N SER A 180 -14.78 -8.84 -5.09
CA SER A 180 -14.54 -9.05 -6.52
C SER A 180 -14.26 -10.53 -6.82
N PRO A 181 -15.21 -11.43 -6.54
CA PRO A 181 -15.01 -12.88 -6.70
C PRO A 181 -14.70 -13.29 -8.15
N GLY A 182 -15.02 -12.45 -9.13
CA GLY A 182 -14.70 -12.71 -10.55
C GLY A 182 -13.19 -12.68 -10.85
N ILE A 183 -12.37 -11.99 -10.06
CA ILE A 183 -10.92 -11.93 -10.27
C ILE A 183 -10.31 -13.32 -10.11
N ASP A 184 -10.60 -13.99 -8.99
CA ASP A 184 -10.08 -15.34 -8.71
C ASP A 184 -10.49 -16.35 -9.79
N ARG A 185 -11.75 -16.27 -10.25
CA ARG A 185 -12.26 -17.15 -11.32
C ARG A 185 -11.62 -16.84 -12.67
N ALA A 186 -11.44 -15.56 -13.00
CA ALA A 186 -10.80 -15.15 -14.24
C ALA A 186 -9.33 -15.62 -14.27
N THR A 187 -8.59 -15.39 -13.18
CA THR A 187 -7.20 -15.88 -13.03
C THR A 187 -7.14 -17.39 -13.18
N ALA A 188 -8.05 -18.14 -12.53
CA ALA A 188 -8.10 -19.59 -12.67
C ALA A 188 -8.34 -20.04 -14.11
N ARG A 189 -9.25 -19.39 -14.85
CA ARG A 189 -9.50 -19.71 -16.28
C ARG A 189 -8.32 -19.39 -17.18
N VAL A 190 -7.61 -18.29 -16.93
CA VAL A 190 -6.40 -17.94 -17.70
C VAL A 190 -5.29 -18.97 -17.47
N LEU A 191 -5.07 -19.39 -16.22
CA LEU A 191 -4.08 -20.40 -15.88
C LEU A 191 -4.47 -21.78 -16.46
N ASP A 192 -5.74 -22.15 -16.38
CA ASP A 192 -6.26 -23.39 -16.96
C ASP A 192 -6.05 -23.44 -18.49
N ALA A 193 -6.34 -22.33 -19.19
CA ALA A 193 -6.07 -22.20 -20.63
C ALA A 193 -4.58 -22.26 -20.97
N ALA A 194 -3.69 -21.93 -20.02
CA ALA A 194 -2.24 -22.04 -20.14
C ALA A 194 -1.71 -23.44 -19.73
N GLY A 195 -2.58 -24.42 -19.44
CA GLY A 195 -2.18 -25.77 -19.05
C GLY A 195 -1.74 -25.91 -17.59
N LEU A 196 -2.18 -25.01 -16.71
CA LEU A 196 -1.87 -24.99 -15.28
C LEU A 196 -3.12 -25.25 -14.44
N GLN A 197 -3.08 -26.24 -13.57
CA GLN A 197 -4.16 -26.52 -12.64
C GLN A 197 -4.03 -25.67 -11.38
N VAL A 198 -5.05 -24.86 -11.09
CA VAL A 198 -5.09 -24.04 -9.88
C VAL A 198 -5.59 -24.84 -8.68
N VAL A 199 -4.73 -24.98 -7.67
CA VAL A 199 -5.02 -25.57 -6.37
C VAL A 199 -5.25 -24.47 -5.35
N ARG A 200 -6.25 -24.63 -4.48
CA ARG A 200 -6.58 -23.66 -3.42
C ARG A 200 -6.22 -24.23 -2.05
N PRO A 201 -5.69 -23.40 -1.12
CA PRO A 201 -5.58 -23.80 0.27
C PRO A 201 -6.97 -24.15 0.83
N ARG A 202 -7.07 -25.20 1.67
CA ARG A 202 -8.35 -25.59 2.31
C ARG A 202 -8.99 -24.44 3.09
N ASN A 203 -8.17 -23.54 3.63
CA ASN A 203 -8.59 -22.40 4.44
C ASN A 203 -8.69 -21.08 3.65
N GLY A 204 -8.62 -21.09 2.32
CA GLY A 204 -8.84 -19.91 1.47
C GLY A 204 -7.70 -18.87 1.42
N GLY A 205 -6.70 -18.91 2.31
CA GLY A 205 -5.46 -18.12 2.19
C GLY A 205 -5.28 -16.97 3.19
N GLY A 206 -6.26 -16.69 4.07
CA GLY A 206 -6.11 -15.73 5.18
C GLY A 206 -5.73 -14.31 4.76
N CYS A 207 -5.29 -13.50 5.73
CA CYS A 207 -4.74 -12.15 5.49
C CYS A 207 -3.22 -12.27 5.30
N CYS A 208 -2.67 -11.64 4.25
CA CYS A 208 -1.23 -11.63 3.95
C CYS A 208 -0.39 -10.68 4.82
N GLY A 209 -1.02 -9.95 5.76
CA GLY A 209 -0.33 -9.00 6.63
C GLY A 209 -0.19 -7.59 6.04
N ALA A 210 -0.55 -7.35 4.78
CA ALA A 210 -0.48 -6.01 4.17
C ALA A 210 -1.31 -4.92 4.91
N MET A 211 -2.24 -5.35 5.76
CA MET A 211 -3.08 -4.48 6.58
C MET A 211 -2.68 -4.49 8.07
N LYS A 212 -1.74 -5.33 8.50
CA LYS A 212 -1.46 -5.62 9.92
C LYS A 212 -0.23 -4.93 10.47
#